data_AF-A0A1F6C1U8-F1
#
_entry.id   AF-A0A1F6C1U8-F1
#
_cell.length_a   1.000
_cell.length_b   1.000
_cell.length_c   1.000
_cell.angle_alpha   90.00
_cell.angle_beta   90.00
_cell.angle_gamma   90.00
#
_symmetry.space_group_name_H-M   'P 1'
#
loop_
_entity.id
_entity.type
_entity.pdbx_description
1 polymer ?
#
loop_
_entity_poly.entity_id
_entity_poly.type
_entity_poly.pdbx_seq_one_letter_code
_entity_poly.pdbx_strand_id
1 'polypeptide(L)'
;MLTKRQKEVLDFVESYSQKKGYAPSFEEIRRRLKLASVSTIHFHISKPKEGGYVGKIENKARAISVASKEPMVKIPLLGTIAAGQPIEAIENKETIAVPKSLIPSSAEVYALRVVGKSMIDENINDGDIVLVRQQETAENGQKVVALIDNHEATLKKFYKERGHIRLQPANKSMEPLIFRNGRDVSIQGIVLDVIREENPVAISFPEVKTEIKQYKKLPLNKIICGDAIEIMRTMPADSVDLVITSPPYDDLRNYNGYSFNLDGIARELFRVMKKGGVVVWVVGDQTIKGDETGTSFRQALHFKQVGFNLFDTMIYLKTPRGAVGNNKTYWQTFEYMFVLSKGTPKTINLLKDRENKDERDGDNGTKRLSDGSLLKLKRAGYSKYGRRTNV
;
A
#
# COMPACT_ATOMS: atom_id res chain seq x y z
N MET A 1 -6.43 -6.67 25.37
CA MET A 1 -6.18 -7.63 26.48
C MET A 1 -7.15 -8.79 26.33
N LEU A 2 -6.68 -10.05 26.35
CA LEU A 2 -7.53 -11.23 26.14
C LEU A 2 -8.27 -11.62 27.42
N THR A 3 -9.54 -12.01 27.31
CA THR A 3 -10.27 -12.57 28.45
C THR A 3 -9.79 -14.00 28.73
N LYS A 4 -9.98 -14.47 29.97
CA LYS A 4 -9.63 -15.83 30.38
C LYS A 4 -10.19 -16.89 29.41
N ARG A 5 -11.44 -16.69 28.96
CA ARG A 5 -12.13 -17.61 28.05
C ARG A 5 -11.58 -17.59 26.63
N GLN A 6 -11.13 -16.43 26.15
CA GLN A 6 -10.47 -16.30 24.84
C GLN A 6 -9.11 -16.97 24.85
N LYS A 7 -8.36 -16.82 25.95
CA LYS A 7 -7.07 -17.50 26.14
C LYS A 7 -7.24 -19.03 26.15
N GLU A 8 -8.23 -19.54 26.88
CA GLU A 8 -8.54 -20.98 26.90
C GLU A 8 -8.86 -21.56 25.51
N VAL A 9 -9.52 -20.78 24.65
CA VAL A 9 -9.79 -21.18 23.25
C VAL A 9 -8.48 -21.26 22.45
N LEU A 10 -7.62 -20.24 22.55
CA LEU A 10 -6.35 -20.21 21.83
C LEU A 10 -5.39 -21.32 22.27
N ASP A 11 -5.24 -21.51 23.58
CA ASP A 11 -4.37 -22.55 24.16
C ASP A 11 -4.81 -23.96 23.71
N PHE A 12 -6.13 -24.18 23.58
CA PHE A 12 -6.65 -25.44 23.05
C PHE A 12 -6.37 -25.61 21.55
N VAL A 13 -6.55 -24.56 20.74
CA VAL A 13 -6.26 -24.62 19.30
C VAL A 13 -4.78 -24.91 19.06
N GLU A 14 -3.89 -24.26 19.81
CA GLU A 14 -2.45 -24.46 19.72
C GLU A 14 -2.03 -25.88 20.11
N SER A 15 -2.44 -26.34 21.30
CA SER A 15 -2.09 -27.69 21.78
C SER A 15 -2.69 -28.81 20.92
N TYR A 16 -3.90 -28.62 20.40
CA TYR A 16 -4.53 -29.58 19.48
C TYR A 16 -3.78 -29.65 18.15
N SER A 17 -3.40 -28.49 17.59
CA SER A 17 -2.69 -28.42 16.31
C SER A 17 -1.29 -29.03 16.40
N GLN A 18 -0.55 -28.77 17.49
CA GLN A 18 0.76 -29.37 17.73
C GLN A 18 0.69 -30.90 17.88
N LYS A 19 -0.36 -31.42 18.53
CA LYS A 19 -0.50 -32.86 18.78
C LYS A 19 -1.02 -33.66 17.57
N LYS A 20 -1.84 -33.05 16.72
CA LYS A 20 -2.54 -33.74 15.63
C LYS A 20 -2.04 -33.37 14.23
N GLY A 21 -1.21 -32.34 14.10
CA GLY A 21 -0.71 -31.85 12.82
C GLY A 21 -1.75 -31.08 11.99
N TYR A 22 -2.93 -30.80 12.57
CA TYR A 22 -4.00 -30.02 11.94
C TYR A 22 -4.86 -29.33 13.00
N ALA A 23 -5.52 -28.23 12.62
CA ALA A 23 -6.32 -27.43 13.55
C ALA A 23 -7.64 -28.11 13.95
N PRO A 24 -8.16 -27.88 15.16
CA PRO A 24 -9.47 -28.40 15.56
C PRO A 24 -10.61 -27.71 14.80
N SER A 25 -11.71 -28.42 14.61
CA SER A 25 -12.98 -27.84 14.15
C SER A 25 -13.68 -27.04 15.26
N PHE A 26 -14.60 -26.16 14.87
CA PHE A 26 -15.43 -25.44 15.85
C PHE A 26 -16.24 -26.38 16.74
N GLU A 27 -16.68 -27.53 16.22
CA GLU A 27 -17.43 -28.49 17.03
C GLU A 27 -16.54 -29.20 18.07
N GLU A 28 -15.26 -29.46 17.74
CA GLU A 28 -14.27 -30.00 18.69
C GLU A 28 -13.93 -28.98 19.79
N ILE A 29 -13.81 -27.70 19.44
CA ILE A 29 -13.63 -26.61 20.41
C ILE A 29 -14.85 -26.50 21.32
N ARG A 30 -16.07 -26.59 20.76
CA ARG A 30 -17.34 -26.52 21.52
C ARG A 30 -17.41 -27.61 22.58
N ARG A 31 -17.17 -28.86 22.16
CA ARG A 31 -17.19 -30.03 23.07
C ARG A 31 -16.13 -29.92 24.14
N ARG A 32 -14.89 -29.55 23.77
CA ARG A 32 -13.77 -29.49 24.71
C ARG A 32 -13.95 -28.43 25.79
N LEU A 33 -14.49 -27.27 25.41
CA LEU A 33 -14.71 -26.14 26.31
C LEU A 33 -16.11 -26.12 26.93
N LYS A 34 -16.96 -27.12 26.62
CA LYS A 34 -18.35 -27.22 27.08
C LYS A 34 -19.15 -25.94 26.81
N LEU A 35 -19.05 -25.42 25.58
CA LEU A 35 -19.75 -24.20 25.18
C LEU A 35 -21.16 -24.52 24.69
N ALA A 36 -22.11 -23.61 24.97
CA ALA A 36 -23.52 -23.78 24.61
C ALA A 36 -23.74 -23.91 23.11
N SER A 37 -22.98 -23.17 22.28
CA SER A 37 -23.14 -23.18 20.83
C SER A 37 -21.83 -22.95 20.08
N VAL A 38 -21.81 -23.32 18.79
CA VAL A 38 -20.71 -22.97 17.86
C VAL A 38 -20.62 -21.45 17.68
N SER A 39 -21.74 -20.72 17.70
CA SER A 39 -21.79 -19.26 17.61
C SER A 39 -21.02 -18.57 18.75
N THR A 40 -21.01 -19.16 19.94
CA THR A 40 -20.22 -18.67 21.08
C THR A 40 -18.71 -18.72 20.81
N ILE A 41 -18.25 -19.65 19.96
CA ILE A 41 -16.85 -19.75 19.56
C ILE A 41 -16.48 -18.63 18.59
N HIS A 42 -17.36 -18.32 17.63
CA HIS A 42 -17.17 -17.16 16.75
C HIS A 42 -17.02 -15.87 17.55
N PHE A 43 -17.82 -15.69 18.61
CA PHE A 43 -17.67 -14.56 19.54
C PHE A 43 -16.32 -14.56 20.25
N HIS A 44 -15.88 -15.71 20.79
CA HIS A 44 -14.59 -15.78 21.49
C HIS A 44 -13.37 -15.71 20.57
N ILE A 45 -13.51 -15.96 19.27
CA ILE A 45 -12.40 -15.92 18.30
C ILE A 45 -12.35 -14.57 17.54
N SER A 46 -13.47 -13.86 17.42
CA SER A 46 -13.54 -12.54 16.74
C SER A 46 -12.53 -11.52 17.28
N LYS A 47 -12.53 -11.29 18.61
CA LYS A 47 -11.60 -10.36 19.26
C LYS A 47 -10.13 -10.79 19.19
N PRO A 48 -9.76 -12.07 19.43
CA PRO A 48 -8.41 -12.54 19.15
C PRO A 48 -7.97 -12.38 17.69
N LYS A 49 -8.87 -12.55 16.73
CA LYS A 49 -8.60 -12.32 15.30
C LYS A 49 -8.28 -10.85 15.01
N GLU A 50 -9.10 -9.93 15.52
CA GLU A 50 -8.87 -8.48 15.41
C GLU A 50 -7.57 -8.04 16.11
N GLY A 51 -7.21 -8.72 17.20
CA GLY A 51 -5.94 -8.49 17.91
C GLY A 51 -4.72 -9.21 17.33
N GLY A 52 -4.83 -9.90 16.18
CA GLY A 52 -3.74 -10.61 15.52
C GLY A 52 -3.28 -11.90 16.22
N TYR A 53 -4.06 -12.44 17.16
CA TYR A 53 -3.76 -13.68 17.89
C TYR A 53 -4.20 -14.95 17.14
N VAL A 54 -5.01 -14.80 16.10
CA VAL A 54 -5.50 -15.89 15.25
C VAL A 54 -5.22 -15.52 13.81
N GLY A 55 -4.61 -16.43 13.06
CA GLY A 55 -4.39 -16.33 11.62
C GLY A 55 -5.68 -16.50 10.82
N LYS A 56 -5.55 -16.77 9.53
CA LYS A 56 -6.67 -16.78 8.58
C LYS A 56 -7.74 -17.78 8.99
N ILE A 57 -8.94 -17.31 9.32
CA ILE A 57 -10.12 -18.15 9.62
C ILE A 57 -10.98 -18.21 8.37
N GLU A 58 -11.00 -19.35 7.68
CA GLU A 58 -11.97 -19.65 6.61
C GLU A 58 -13.19 -20.36 7.21
N ASN A 59 -14.38 -20.24 6.59
CA ASN A 59 -15.57 -21.03 6.93
C ASN A 59 -15.46 -22.49 6.43
N LYS A 60 -14.31 -23.13 6.66
CA LYS A 60 -14.06 -24.54 6.38
C LYS A 60 -13.76 -25.26 7.69
N ALA A 61 -14.04 -26.56 7.74
CA ALA A 61 -13.59 -27.37 8.85
C ALA A 61 -12.07 -27.23 9.00
N ARG A 62 -11.59 -26.98 10.23
CA ARG A 62 -10.16 -26.97 10.59
C ARG A 62 -9.33 -25.82 10.01
N ALA A 63 -9.95 -24.66 9.76
CA ALA A 63 -9.27 -23.50 9.19
C ALA A 63 -8.76 -22.49 10.23
N ILE A 64 -8.56 -22.85 11.50
CA ILE A 64 -8.04 -21.93 12.51
C ILE A 64 -6.54 -22.13 12.64
N SER A 65 -5.73 -21.21 12.13
CA SER A 65 -4.31 -21.14 12.51
C SER A 65 -4.13 -20.15 13.66
N VAL A 66 -3.34 -20.48 14.67
CA VAL A 66 -2.86 -19.47 15.62
C VAL A 66 -1.73 -18.74 14.90
N ALA A 67 -1.84 -17.41 14.78
CA ALA A 67 -0.73 -16.64 14.26
C ALA A 67 0.39 -16.76 15.29
N SER A 68 1.48 -17.45 14.94
CA SER A 68 2.68 -17.45 15.76
C SER A 68 3.09 -15.99 15.93
N LYS A 69 3.17 -15.52 17.18
CA LYS A 69 3.84 -14.27 17.50
C LYS A 69 5.31 -14.42 17.11
N GLU A 70 5.65 -14.18 15.84
CA GLU A 70 7.02 -13.84 15.52
C GLU A 70 7.24 -12.41 16.05
N PRO A 71 8.15 -12.22 17.03
CA PRO A 71 8.42 -10.89 17.52
C PRO A 71 9.01 -10.06 16.37
N MET A 72 8.40 -8.92 16.09
CA MET A 72 8.91 -7.98 15.09
C MET A 72 9.99 -7.10 15.72
N VAL A 73 11.08 -6.88 15.00
CA VAL A 73 12.19 -6.00 15.39
C VAL A 73 12.23 -4.83 14.41
N LYS A 74 12.40 -3.61 14.93
CA LYS A 74 12.61 -2.42 14.11
C LYS A 74 14.10 -2.29 13.80
N ILE A 75 14.43 -2.17 12.52
CA ILE A 75 15.80 -1.96 12.04
C ILE A 75 15.88 -0.64 11.26
N PRO A 76 17.04 0.03 11.24
CA PRO A 76 17.22 1.27 10.51
C PRO A 76 17.22 1.04 8.99
N LEU A 77 16.52 1.91 8.25
CA LEU A 77 16.60 2.02 6.79
C LEU A 77 17.58 3.15 6.45
N LEU A 78 18.78 2.80 6.02
CA LEU A 78 19.90 3.74 5.84
C LEU A 78 19.90 4.44 4.47
N GLY A 79 18.74 4.53 3.82
CA GLY A 79 18.57 5.17 2.52
C GLY A 79 18.58 4.22 1.32
N THR A 80 19.00 4.73 0.17
CA THR A 80 19.00 4.02 -1.12
C THR A 80 20.41 3.61 -1.53
N ILE A 81 20.55 2.42 -2.13
CA ILE A 81 21.77 1.98 -2.79
C ILE A 81 21.61 2.09 -4.30
N ALA A 82 22.13 3.18 -4.86
CA ALA A 82 22.26 3.39 -6.30
C ALA A 82 23.71 3.16 -6.70
N ALA A 83 23.93 2.57 -7.88
CA ALA A 83 25.23 2.67 -8.52
C ALA A 83 25.58 4.16 -8.70
N GLY A 84 26.73 4.60 -8.19
CA GLY A 84 27.31 5.91 -8.48
C GLY A 84 27.24 6.99 -7.41
N GLN A 85 26.63 6.80 -6.23
CA GLN A 85 26.60 7.84 -5.18
C GLN A 85 26.86 7.32 -3.75
N PRO A 86 27.44 8.14 -2.86
CA PRO A 86 27.72 7.76 -1.47
C PRO A 86 26.43 7.46 -0.70
N ILE A 87 26.53 6.59 0.31
CA ILE A 87 25.46 6.45 1.32
C ILE A 87 25.47 7.76 2.12
N GLU A 88 24.61 8.71 1.75
CA GLU A 88 24.43 9.92 2.53
C GLU A 88 23.90 9.54 3.92
N ALA A 89 24.60 9.97 4.97
CA ALA A 89 24.18 9.82 6.35
C ALA A 89 22.97 10.75 6.61
N ILE A 90 21.77 10.27 6.30
CA ILE A 90 20.53 11.00 6.51
C ILE A 90 20.20 10.99 8.00
N GLU A 91 20.06 12.18 8.61
CA GLU A 91 19.76 12.39 10.03
C GLU A 91 18.35 11.91 10.46
N ASN A 92 17.48 11.56 9.52
CA ASN A 92 16.16 10.99 9.77
C ASN A 92 16.20 9.45 9.73
N LYS A 93 16.13 8.81 10.91
CA LYS A 93 16.11 7.35 11.06
C LYS A 93 14.75 6.77 10.66
N GLU A 94 14.51 6.62 9.36
CA GLU A 94 13.45 5.70 8.90
C GLU A 94 13.74 4.29 9.43
N THR A 95 12.71 3.56 9.84
CA THR A 95 12.85 2.18 10.35
C THR A 95 11.83 1.27 9.72
N ILE A 96 12.22 0.01 9.46
CA ILE A 96 11.31 -1.03 8.99
C ILE A 96 11.15 -2.11 10.05
N ALA A 97 9.96 -2.71 10.13
CA ALA A 97 9.69 -3.82 11.05
C ALA A 97 9.88 -5.15 10.32
N VAL A 98 10.74 -6.02 10.84
CA VAL A 98 11.01 -7.35 10.27
C VAL A 98 10.84 -8.44 11.31
N PRO A 99 10.44 -9.66 10.94
CA PRO A 99 10.42 -10.80 11.85
C PRO A 99 11.80 -11.07 12.47
N LYS A 100 11.88 -11.30 13.78
CA LYS A 100 13.13 -11.63 14.48
C LYS A 100 13.82 -12.87 13.90
N SER A 101 13.07 -13.78 13.30
CA SER A 101 13.59 -14.98 12.64
C SER A 101 14.51 -14.66 11.45
N LEU A 102 14.35 -13.50 10.80
CA LEU A 102 15.23 -13.03 9.72
C LEU A 102 16.55 -12.43 10.23
N ILE A 103 16.65 -12.15 11.53
CA ILE A 103 17.82 -11.52 12.14
C ILE A 103 18.63 -12.59 12.88
N PRO A 104 19.87 -12.87 12.47
CA PRO A 104 20.77 -13.73 13.23
C PRO A 104 20.97 -13.17 14.64
N SER A 105 20.91 -14.03 15.65
CA SER A 105 21.19 -13.65 17.04
C SER A 105 22.54 -12.91 17.12
N SER A 106 22.56 -11.72 17.74
CA SER A 106 23.72 -10.83 17.92
C SER A 106 24.32 -10.15 16.67
N ALA A 107 23.65 -10.21 15.52
CA ALA A 107 24.09 -9.46 14.34
C ALA A 107 23.54 -8.02 14.35
N GLU A 108 24.39 -7.05 14.01
CA GLU A 108 23.93 -5.71 13.61
C GLU A 108 23.41 -5.78 12.17
N VAL A 109 22.17 -5.33 11.98
CA VAL A 109 21.46 -5.44 10.71
C VAL A 109 20.79 -4.10 10.38
N TYR A 110 20.86 -3.72 9.12
CA TYR A 110 20.23 -2.53 8.57
C TYR A 110 19.55 -2.85 7.24
N ALA A 111 18.70 -1.96 6.76
CA ALA A 111 18.02 -2.08 5.48
C ALA A 111 18.48 -1.00 4.51
N LEU A 112 18.46 -1.33 3.21
CA LEU A 112 18.71 -0.38 2.12
C LEU A 112 17.67 -0.59 1.01
N ARG A 113 17.22 0.50 0.37
CA ARG A 113 16.35 0.44 -0.80
C ARG A 113 17.19 0.34 -2.08
N VAL A 114 16.92 -0.65 -2.91
CA VAL A 114 17.66 -0.93 -4.14
C VAL A 114 17.27 0.05 -5.24
N VAL A 115 18.26 0.61 -5.94
CA VAL A 115 18.06 1.42 -7.14
C VAL A 115 18.85 0.81 -8.30
N GLY A 116 18.16 0.56 -9.41
CA GLY A 116 18.70 -0.02 -10.65
C GLY A 116 18.48 -1.52 -10.80
N LYS A 117 19.01 -2.08 -11.89
CA LYS A 117 18.71 -3.44 -12.36
C LYS A 117 19.90 -4.40 -12.26
N SER A 118 20.92 -4.10 -11.45
CA SER A 118 22.18 -4.85 -11.46
C SER A 118 22.12 -6.26 -10.87
N MET A 119 21.02 -6.59 -10.18
CA MET A 119 20.85 -7.83 -9.42
C MET A 119 19.55 -8.60 -9.76
N ILE A 120 18.96 -8.31 -10.92
CA ILE A 120 17.68 -8.90 -11.35
C ILE A 120 17.72 -10.43 -11.48
N ASP A 121 18.85 -11.02 -11.88
CA ASP A 121 19.01 -12.48 -12.00
C ASP A 121 19.06 -13.17 -10.63
N GLU A 122 19.30 -12.41 -9.55
CA GLU A 122 19.19 -12.85 -8.15
C GLU A 122 17.84 -12.46 -7.54
N ASN A 123 16.87 -12.09 -8.39
CA ASN A 123 15.52 -11.71 -8.01
C ASN A 123 15.47 -10.45 -7.11
N ILE A 124 16.43 -9.54 -7.29
CA ILE A 124 16.48 -8.24 -6.61
C ILE A 124 16.20 -7.15 -7.64
N ASN A 125 15.03 -6.52 -7.51
CA ASN A 125 14.53 -5.53 -8.45
C ASN A 125 14.74 -4.10 -7.93
N ASP A 126 14.66 -3.16 -8.86
CA ASP A 126 14.57 -1.73 -8.54
C ASP A 126 13.39 -1.49 -7.59
N GLY A 127 13.64 -0.79 -6.49
CA GLY A 127 12.66 -0.48 -5.44
C GLY A 127 12.55 -1.50 -4.30
N ASP A 128 13.12 -2.72 -4.44
CA ASP A 128 13.14 -3.73 -3.38
C ASP A 128 13.94 -3.23 -2.16
N ILE A 129 13.64 -3.75 -0.96
CA ILE A 129 14.41 -3.46 0.25
C ILE A 129 15.28 -4.67 0.58
N VAL A 130 16.59 -4.48 0.71
CA VAL A 130 17.51 -5.55 1.12
C VAL A 130 17.82 -5.45 2.60
N LEU A 131 17.79 -6.59 3.28
CA LEU A 131 18.21 -6.75 4.66
C LEU A 131 19.70 -7.09 4.68
N VAL A 132 20.51 -6.26 5.33
CA VAL A 132 21.96 -6.34 5.27
C VAL A 132 22.54 -6.55 6.66
N ARG A 133 23.31 -7.63 6.84
CA ARG A 133 24.11 -7.85 8.03
C ARG A 133 25.42 -7.09 7.90
N GLN A 134 25.69 -6.19 8.84
CA GLN A 134 26.92 -5.41 8.86
C GLN A 134 28.11 -6.32 9.15
N GLN A 135 29.08 -6.34 8.23
CA GLN A 135 30.33 -7.08 8.34
C GLN A 135 31.33 -6.65 7.27
N GLU A 136 32.63 -6.81 7.55
CA GLU A 136 33.73 -6.34 6.69
C GLU A 136 34.29 -7.41 5.73
N THR A 137 33.82 -8.65 5.85
CA THR A 137 34.30 -9.78 5.05
C THR A 137 33.15 -10.44 4.30
N ALA A 138 33.44 -11.15 3.21
CA ALA A 138 32.45 -11.92 2.47
C ALA A 138 33.11 -13.13 1.79
N GLU A 139 32.32 -14.18 1.57
CA GLU A 139 32.72 -15.36 0.81
C GLU A 139 32.37 -15.22 -0.67
N ASN A 140 33.07 -15.96 -1.52
CA ASN A 140 32.85 -15.94 -2.96
C ASN A 140 31.42 -16.37 -3.30
N GLY A 141 30.73 -15.57 -4.11
CA GLY A 141 29.34 -15.78 -4.51
C GLY A 141 28.31 -15.12 -3.60
N GLN A 142 28.69 -14.60 -2.42
CA GLN A 142 27.77 -13.87 -1.55
C GLN A 142 27.36 -12.53 -2.15
N LYS A 143 26.11 -12.13 -1.88
CA LYS A 143 25.57 -10.81 -2.23
C LYS A 143 26.04 -9.80 -1.19
N VAL A 144 26.77 -8.78 -1.62
CA VAL A 144 27.42 -7.82 -0.72
C VAL A 144 27.01 -6.39 -1.06
N VAL A 145 26.94 -5.57 -0.01
CA VAL A 145 27.05 -4.12 -0.13
C VAL A 145 28.53 -3.80 -0.05
N ALA A 146 29.10 -3.31 -1.14
CA ALA A 146 30.50 -2.91 -1.24
C ALA A 146 30.59 -1.40 -1.42
N LEU A 147 31.52 -0.77 -0.72
CA LEU A 147 31.88 0.63 -0.88
C LEU A 147 33.19 0.70 -1.67
N ILE A 148 33.15 1.37 -2.80
CA ILE A 148 34.26 1.53 -3.74
C ILE A 148 34.84 2.94 -3.57
N ASP A 149 36.17 3.02 -3.44
CA ASP A 149 36.94 4.26 -3.32
C ASP A 149 36.39 5.21 -2.22
N ASN A 150 35.80 4.65 -1.16
CA ASN A 150 35.12 5.38 -0.07
C ASN A 150 33.99 6.33 -0.49
N HIS A 151 33.50 6.24 -1.73
CA HIS A 151 32.54 7.17 -2.29
C HIS A 151 31.32 6.51 -2.92
N GLU A 152 31.41 5.27 -3.41
CA GLU A 152 30.29 4.66 -4.15
C GLU A 152 29.86 3.33 -3.52
N ALA A 153 28.61 3.26 -3.04
CA ALA A 153 28.06 2.01 -2.54
C ALA A 153 27.35 1.23 -3.66
N THR A 154 27.63 -0.07 -3.78
CA THR A 154 27.04 -0.93 -4.80
C THR A 154 26.62 -2.28 -4.24
N LEU A 155 25.54 -2.83 -4.80
CA LEU A 155 25.08 -4.19 -4.51
C LEU A 155 25.50 -5.13 -5.64
N LYS A 156 26.36 -6.11 -5.33
CA LYS A 156 26.94 -7.08 -6.30
C LYS A 156 27.20 -8.44 -5.64
N LYS A 157 27.51 -9.46 -6.44
CA LYS A 157 28.11 -10.70 -5.93
C LYS A 157 29.62 -10.52 -5.78
N PHE A 158 30.15 -10.87 -4.63
CA PHE A 158 31.58 -10.74 -4.33
C PHE A 158 32.36 -11.97 -4.80
N TYR A 159 33.53 -11.75 -5.41
CA TYR A 159 34.51 -12.79 -5.69
C TYR A 159 35.92 -12.26 -5.41
N LYS A 160 36.62 -12.90 -4.50
CA LYS A 160 38.05 -12.75 -4.24
C LYS A 160 38.80 -13.79 -5.07
N GLU A 161 39.50 -13.33 -6.10
CA GLU A 161 40.29 -14.14 -7.01
C GLU A 161 41.78 -13.81 -6.84
N ARG A 162 42.68 -14.63 -7.40
CA ARG A 162 44.12 -14.39 -7.27
C ARG A 162 44.48 -13.05 -7.93
N GLY A 163 44.94 -12.10 -7.11
CA GLY A 163 45.42 -10.78 -7.55
C GLY A 163 44.36 -9.72 -7.83
N HIS A 164 43.07 -9.99 -7.61
CA HIS A 164 42.02 -8.98 -7.80
C HIS A 164 40.70 -9.32 -7.09
N ILE A 165 39.88 -8.29 -6.88
CA ILE A 165 38.48 -8.43 -6.43
C ILE A 165 37.57 -8.22 -7.64
N ARG A 166 36.57 -9.07 -7.78
CA ARG A 166 35.53 -8.96 -8.80
C ARG A 166 34.17 -8.77 -8.13
N LEU A 167 33.52 -7.65 -8.43
CA LEU A 167 32.12 -7.40 -8.08
C LEU A 167 31.25 -7.70 -9.29
N GLN A 168 30.56 -8.84 -9.25
CA GLN A 168 29.78 -9.36 -10.35
C GLN A 168 28.33 -8.90 -10.25
N PRO A 169 27.78 -8.18 -11.24
CA PRO A 169 26.33 -7.99 -11.33
C PRO A 169 25.65 -9.32 -11.59
N ALA A 170 24.51 -9.53 -10.94
CA ALA A 170 23.56 -10.57 -11.33
C ALA A 170 22.58 -9.98 -12.35
N ASN A 171 23.14 -9.60 -13.50
CA ASN A 171 22.41 -9.18 -14.68
C ASN A 171 23.28 -9.50 -15.90
N LYS A 172 22.82 -10.43 -16.75
CA LYS A 172 23.51 -10.86 -17.98
C LYS A 172 23.89 -9.72 -18.93
N SER A 173 23.21 -8.58 -18.88
CA SER A 173 23.51 -7.42 -19.75
C SER A 173 24.55 -6.47 -19.16
N MET A 174 25.19 -6.80 -18.03
CA MET A 174 26.14 -5.93 -17.34
C MET A 174 27.48 -6.64 -17.12
N GLU A 175 28.57 -5.92 -17.39
CA GLU A 175 29.93 -6.42 -17.22
C GLU A 175 30.38 -6.40 -15.74
N PRO A 176 31.25 -7.33 -15.30
CA PRO A 176 31.81 -7.35 -13.97
C PRO A 176 32.75 -6.16 -13.72
N LEU A 177 32.74 -5.67 -12.48
CA LEU A 177 33.71 -4.67 -12.03
C LEU A 177 34.93 -5.39 -11.45
N ILE A 178 36.09 -5.19 -12.08
CA ILE A 178 37.35 -5.85 -11.73
C ILE A 178 38.30 -4.82 -11.10
N PHE A 179 38.72 -5.07 -9.86
CA PHE A 179 39.59 -4.19 -9.09
C PHE A 179 40.95 -4.86 -8.91
N ARG A 180 41.95 -4.34 -9.63
CA ARG A 180 43.37 -4.71 -9.56
C ARG A 180 44.14 -3.55 -8.93
N ASN A 181 45.20 -3.85 -8.18
CA ASN A 181 46.23 -2.88 -7.77
C ASN A 181 45.72 -1.58 -7.12
N GLY A 182 45.20 -1.64 -5.90
CA GLY A 182 45.13 -0.47 -5.01
C GLY A 182 43.90 0.45 -5.12
N ARG A 183 42.81 0.02 -5.76
CA ARG A 183 41.48 0.61 -5.49
C ARG A 183 40.85 -0.03 -4.27
N ASP A 184 40.33 0.80 -3.36
CA ASP A 184 39.78 0.35 -2.10
C ASP A 184 38.35 -0.14 -2.29
N VAL A 185 38.16 -1.45 -2.14
CA VAL A 185 36.83 -2.07 -2.04
C VAL A 185 36.66 -2.55 -0.62
N SER A 186 35.80 -1.88 0.15
CA SER A 186 35.41 -2.31 1.49
C SER A 186 34.04 -2.96 1.46
N ILE A 187 33.90 -4.09 2.14
CA ILE A 187 32.58 -4.71 2.33
C ILE A 187 31.94 -4.02 3.52
N GLN A 188 30.71 -3.54 3.33
CA GLN A 188 29.92 -2.91 4.39
C GLN A 188 28.96 -3.91 5.02
N GLY A 189 28.54 -4.93 4.25
CA GLY A 189 27.73 -6.02 4.76
C GLY A 189 27.34 -7.03 3.71
N ILE A 190 26.70 -8.11 4.17
CA ILE A 190 26.14 -9.16 3.33
C ILE A 190 24.61 -9.07 3.31
N VAL A 191 24.00 -9.34 2.17
CA VAL A 191 22.54 -9.41 2.06
C VAL A 191 22.06 -10.73 2.65
N LEU A 192 21.22 -10.64 3.68
CA LEU A 192 20.54 -11.77 4.31
C LEU A 192 19.27 -12.15 3.55
N ASP A 193 18.46 -11.15 3.22
CA ASP A 193 17.14 -11.36 2.63
C ASP A 193 16.69 -10.13 1.81
N VAL A 194 15.65 -10.32 1.00
CA VAL A 194 15.00 -9.28 0.21
C VAL A 194 13.58 -9.12 0.72
N ILE A 195 13.32 -7.98 1.35
CA ILE A 195 12.00 -7.58 1.80
C ILE A 195 11.35 -6.85 0.62
N ARG A 196 10.32 -7.48 0.09
CA ARG A 196 9.43 -6.81 -0.85
C ARG A 196 8.32 -6.19 -0.04
N GLU A 197 8.04 -4.92 -0.28
CA GLU A 197 6.69 -4.45 -0.08
C GLU A 197 5.84 -5.33 -0.99
N GLU A 198 5.04 -6.22 -0.40
CA GLU A 198 4.08 -6.99 -1.16
C GLU A 198 3.20 -5.97 -1.90
N ASN A 199 3.40 -5.85 -3.22
CA ASN A 199 2.32 -5.41 -4.08
C ASN A 199 1.13 -6.28 -3.69
N PRO A 200 -0.03 -5.69 -3.32
CA PRO A 200 -1.12 -6.45 -2.75
C PRO A 200 -1.42 -7.61 -3.69
N VAL A 201 -1.16 -8.82 -3.18
CA VAL A 201 -1.52 -10.07 -3.85
C VAL A 201 -2.94 -9.88 -4.35
N ALA A 202 -3.18 -10.08 -5.65
CA ALA A 202 -4.53 -10.07 -6.18
C ALA A 202 -5.32 -11.15 -5.43
N ILE A 203 -6.09 -10.72 -4.44
CA ILE A 203 -6.71 -11.66 -3.53
C ILE A 203 -7.89 -12.30 -4.27
N SER A 204 -7.73 -13.56 -4.65
CA SER A 204 -8.87 -14.37 -5.08
C SER A 204 -9.64 -14.79 -3.84
N PHE A 205 -10.89 -14.35 -3.74
CA PHE A 205 -11.78 -14.65 -2.63
C PHE A 205 -12.97 -15.50 -3.08
N PRO A 206 -13.50 -16.36 -2.20
CA PRO A 206 -14.58 -17.27 -2.53
C PRO A 206 -15.84 -16.51 -2.97
N GLU A 207 -16.47 -16.99 -4.04
CA GLU A 207 -17.80 -16.52 -4.45
C GLU A 207 -18.79 -16.68 -3.29
N VAL A 208 -19.42 -15.57 -2.92
CA VAL A 208 -20.54 -15.59 -1.98
C VAL A 208 -21.74 -16.18 -2.72
N LYS A 209 -21.99 -17.47 -2.46
CA LYS A 209 -23.18 -18.19 -2.92
C LYS A 209 -24.41 -17.77 -2.10
N THR A 210 -24.89 -16.55 -2.33
CA THR A 210 -26.26 -16.20 -1.98
C THR A 210 -26.91 -15.77 -3.28
N GLU A 211 -27.99 -16.41 -3.71
CA GLU A 211 -28.79 -15.95 -4.85
C GLU A 211 -29.40 -14.59 -4.50
N ILE A 212 -28.66 -13.52 -4.77
CA ILE A 212 -29.14 -12.16 -4.62
C ILE A 212 -30.00 -11.87 -5.84
N LYS A 213 -31.30 -11.65 -5.65
CA LYS A 213 -32.19 -11.18 -6.73
C LYS A 213 -31.66 -9.82 -7.23
N GLN A 214 -31.04 -9.83 -8.40
CA GLN A 214 -30.57 -8.61 -9.04
C GLN A 214 -31.75 -7.86 -9.68
N TYR A 215 -31.73 -6.54 -9.58
CA TYR A 215 -32.60 -5.67 -10.35
C TYR A 215 -32.31 -5.87 -11.83
N LYS A 216 -33.34 -6.08 -12.66
CA LYS A 216 -33.18 -6.00 -14.13
C LYS A 216 -32.91 -4.57 -14.59
N LYS A 217 -33.48 -3.59 -13.87
CA LYS A 217 -33.29 -2.15 -14.08
C LYS A 217 -33.39 -1.45 -12.72
N LEU A 218 -32.53 -0.47 -12.48
CA LEU A 218 -32.55 0.29 -11.23
C LEU A 218 -33.85 1.09 -11.10
N PRO A 219 -34.47 1.13 -9.90
CA PRO A 219 -35.64 1.96 -9.66
C PRO A 219 -35.23 3.43 -9.69
N LEU A 220 -35.83 4.21 -10.58
CA LEU A 220 -35.60 5.65 -10.69
C LEU A 220 -36.46 6.42 -9.68
N ASN A 221 -35.95 7.56 -9.21
CA ASN A 221 -36.65 8.46 -8.29
C ASN A 221 -37.10 7.78 -6.98
N LYS A 222 -36.31 6.81 -6.50
CA LYS A 222 -36.54 6.12 -5.24
C LYS A 222 -35.32 6.27 -4.34
N ILE A 223 -35.58 6.50 -3.06
CA ILE A 223 -34.55 6.41 -2.02
C ILE A 223 -34.42 4.94 -1.65
N ILE A 224 -33.22 4.40 -1.79
CA ILE A 224 -32.90 3.03 -1.37
C ILE A 224 -32.10 3.15 -0.07
N CYS A 225 -32.62 2.55 1.00
CA CYS A 225 -31.96 2.52 2.31
C CYS A 225 -31.52 1.09 2.60
N GLY A 226 -30.27 0.92 3.00
CA GLY A 226 -29.68 -0.38 3.33
C GLY A 226 -28.16 -0.31 3.41
N ASP A 227 -27.53 -1.45 3.69
CA ASP A 227 -26.08 -1.57 3.60
C ASP A 227 -25.61 -1.32 2.17
N ALA A 228 -24.64 -0.43 1.98
CA ALA A 228 -24.22 0.00 0.65
C ALA A 228 -23.68 -1.16 -0.21
N ILE A 229 -22.96 -2.11 0.39
CA ILE A 229 -22.41 -3.27 -0.33
C ILE A 229 -23.56 -4.20 -0.73
N GLU A 230 -24.45 -4.51 0.20
CA GLU A 230 -25.60 -5.38 -0.08
C GLU A 230 -26.52 -4.79 -1.16
N ILE A 231 -26.83 -3.50 -1.05
CA ILE A 231 -27.64 -2.81 -2.05
C ILE A 231 -26.93 -2.78 -3.40
N MET A 232 -25.64 -2.42 -3.47
CA MET A 232 -24.90 -2.42 -4.73
C MET A 232 -24.89 -3.81 -5.38
N ARG A 233 -24.76 -4.90 -4.61
CA ARG A 233 -24.82 -6.28 -5.15
C ARG A 233 -26.13 -6.61 -5.87
N THR A 234 -27.23 -5.97 -5.50
CA THR A 234 -28.50 -6.11 -6.22
C THR A 234 -28.53 -5.31 -7.53
N MET A 235 -27.64 -4.32 -7.71
CA MET A 235 -27.58 -3.50 -8.91
C MET A 235 -26.85 -4.22 -10.05
N PRO A 236 -27.30 -4.07 -11.32
CA PRO A 236 -26.53 -4.52 -12.47
C PRO A 236 -25.14 -3.92 -12.51
N ALA A 237 -24.18 -4.65 -13.07
CA ALA A 237 -22.89 -4.07 -13.44
C ALA A 237 -23.08 -2.95 -14.48
N ASP A 238 -22.16 -1.98 -14.51
CA ASP A 238 -22.16 -0.88 -15.48
C ASP A 238 -23.52 -0.15 -15.60
N SER A 239 -24.16 0.12 -14.46
CA SER A 239 -25.48 0.76 -14.38
C SER A 239 -25.45 2.19 -13.82
N VAL A 240 -24.35 2.62 -13.20
CA VAL A 240 -24.21 3.91 -12.52
C VAL A 240 -23.24 4.83 -13.26
N ASP A 241 -23.65 6.06 -13.54
CA ASP A 241 -22.82 7.06 -14.24
C ASP A 241 -21.98 7.91 -13.27
N LEU A 242 -22.53 8.23 -12.10
CA LEU A 242 -21.94 9.14 -11.12
C LEU A 242 -22.27 8.68 -9.70
N VAL A 243 -21.25 8.64 -8.85
CA VAL A 243 -21.39 8.55 -7.39
C VAL A 243 -20.74 9.79 -6.79
N ILE A 244 -21.43 10.43 -5.85
CA ILE A 244 -20.86 11.49 -5.01
C ILE A 244 -21.13 11.08 -3.58
N THR A 245 -20.07 10.92 -2.79
CA THR A 245 -20.22 10.41 -1.42
C THR A 245 -19.11 10.89 -0.50
N SER A 246 -19.40 10.86 0.80
CA SER A 246 -18.42 10.98 1.87
C SER A 246 -18.48 9.72 2.75
N PRO A 247 -17.44 8.87 2.76
CA PRO A 247 -17.40 7.71 3.66
C PRO A 247 -17.24 8.13 5.12
N PRO A 248 -17.24 7.15 6.05
CA PRO A 248 -16.75 7.36 7.39
C PRO A 248 -15.38 8.07 7.42
N TYR A 249 -15.32 9.17 8.15
CA TYR A 249 -14.17 10.08 8.21
C TYR A 249 -13.16 9.60 9.24
N ASP A 250 -12.50 8.45 9.03
CA ASP A 250 -11.34 8.04 9.84
C ASP A 250 -11.54 8.17 11.37
N ASP A 251 -12.66 7.62 11.88
CA ASP A 251 -13.08 7.71 13.29
C ASP A 251 -13.23 9.14 13.88
N LEU A 252 -13.31 10.19 13.03
CA LEU A 252 -13.69 11.55 13.42
C LEU A 252 -15.13 11.63 13.97
N ARG A 253 -15.92 10.56 13.84
CA ARG A 253 -17.30 10.46 14.33
C ARG A 253 -17.57 9.08 14.90
N ASN A 254 -18.48 9.01 15.87
CA ASN A 254 -19.01 7.74 16.35
C ASN A 254 -20.05 7.21 15.36
N TYR A 255 -19.79 6.04 14.78
CA TYR A 255 -20.69 5.36 13.84
C TYR A 255 -21.50 4.24 14.51
N ASN A 256 -21.73 4.28 15.83
CA ASN A 256 -22.68 3.41 16.55
C ASN A 256 -22.56 1.90 16.24
N GLY A 257 -21.34 1.40 16.05
CA GLY A 257 -21.07 -0.02 15.77
C GLY A 257 -21.17 -0.44 14.29
N TYR A 258 -21.43 0.49 13.37
CA TYR A 258 -21.31 0.23 11.93
C TYR A 258 -19.83 0.10 11.53
N SER A 259 -19.49 -0.97 10.80
CA SER A 259 -18.14 -1.22 10.28
C SER A 259 -17.99 -0.67 8.87
N PHE A 260 -16.85 -0.05 8.57
CA PHE A 260 -16.53 0.42 7.22
C PHE A 260 -15.64 -0.58 6.48
N ASN A 261 -16.21 -1.28 5.49
CA ASN A 261 -15.46 -2.18 4.61
C ASN A 261 -15.09 -1.46 3.30
N LEU A 262 -13.93 -0.79 3.31
CA LEU A 262 -13.42 -0.04 2.15
C LEU A 262 -13.28 -0.90 0.89
N ASP A 263 -12.69 -2.09 1.01
CA ASP A 263 -12.44 -2.97 -0.15
C ASP A 263 -13.75 -3.46 -0.77
N GLY A 264 -14.71 -3.88 0.06
CA GLY A 264 -16.04 -4.28 -0.42
C GLY A 264 -16.75 -3.14 -1.14
N ILE A 265 -16.69 -1.92 -0.59
CA ILE A 265 -17.27 -0.73 -1.21
C ILE A 265 -16.58 -0.40 -2.53
N ALA A 266 -15.24 -0.37 -2.56
CA ALA A 266 -14.49 -0.02 -3.75
C ALA A 266 -14.73 -1.00 -4.91
N ARG A 267 -14.78 -2.31 -4.62
CA ARG A 267 -15.07 -3.35 -5.62
C ARG A 267 -16.48 -3.26 -6.17
N GLU A 268 -17.47 -3.12 -5.30
CA GLU A 268 -18.87 -3.01 -5.75
C GLU A 268 -19.09 -1.70 -6.54
N LEU A 269 -18.48 -0.59 -6.11
CA LEU A 269 -18.45 0.65 -6.88
C LEU A 269 -17.85 0.40 -8.27
N PHE A 270 -16.66 -0.20 -8.37
CA PHE A 270 -16.04 -0.47 -9.67
C PHE A 270 -16.94 -1.33 -10.59
N ARG A 271 -17.64 -2.32 -10.01
CA ARG A 271 -18.56 -3.18 -10.75
C ARG A 271 -19.78 -2.42 -11.27
N VAL A 272 -20.45 -1.63 -10.44
CA VAL A 272 -21.70 -0.93 -10.82
C VAL A 272 -21.44 0.30 -11.67
N MET A 273 -20.27 0.92 -11.56
CA MET A 273 -19.92 2.09 -12.36
C MET A 273 -19.75 1.72 -13.84
N LYS A 274 -20.36 2.52 -14.72
CA LYS A 274 -20.15 2.43 -16.17
C LYS A 274 -18.73 2.79 -16.57
N LYS A 275 -18.25 2.26 -17.70
CA LYS A 275 -17.03 2.78 -18.35
C LYS A 275 -17.19 4.28 -18.63
N GLY A 276 -16.23 5.06 -18.17
CA GLY A 276 -16.23 6.52 -18.19
C GLY A 276 -17.12 7.18 -17.14
N GLY A 277 -17.72 6.41 -16.22
CA GLY A 277 -18.39 6.93 -15.04
C GLY A 277 -17.39 7.39 -13.97
N VAL A 278 -17.87 8.25 -13.07
CA VAL A 278 -17.06 8.94 -12.07
C VAL A 278 -17.56 8.67 -10.64
N VAL A 279 -16.62 8.46 -9.73
CA VAL A 279 -16.86 8.46 -8.28
C VAL A 279 -16.15 9.67 -7.69
N VAL A 280 -16.91 10.56 -7.06
CA VAL A 280 -16.40 11.68 -6.29
C VAL A 280 -16.37 11.26 -4.83
N TRP A 281 -15.17 11.17 -4.28
CA TRP A 281 -14.90 10.62 -2.96
C TRP A 281 -14.34 11.70 -2.04
N VAL A 282 -15.17 12.19 -1.11
CA VAL A 282 -14.83 13.28 -0.20
C VAL A 282 -14.48 12.73 1.17
N VAL A 283 -13.21 12.82 1.56
CA VAL A 283 -12.71 12.25 2.81
C VAL A 283 -11.70 13.19 3.46
N GLY A 284 -11.76 13.26 4.78
CA GLY A 284 -10.80 14.00 5.61
C GLY A 284 -9.99 13.05 6.48
N ASP A 285 -8.78 13.49 6.81
CA ASP A 285 -7.90 12.79 7.75
C ASP A 285 -8.17 13.21 9.19
N GLN A 286 -7.99 12.27 10.11
CA GLN A 286 -7.89 12.59 11.53
C GLN A 286 -6.48 13.12 11.84
N THR A 287 -6.37 13.94 12.88
CA THR A 287 -5.08 14.28 13.50
C THR A 287 -4.94 13.57 14.84
N ILE A 288 -3.93 12.71 14.97
CA ILE A 288 -3.61 11.99 16.21
C ILE A 288 -2.25 12.48 16.72
N LYS A 289 -2.22 13.09 17.90
CA LYS A 289 -0.99 13.62 18.52
C LYS A 289 -0.21 14.60 17.62
N GLY A 290 -0.92 15.31 16.74
CA GLY A 290 -0.35 16.29 15.83
C GLY A 290 0.17 15.73 14.51
N ASP A 291 -0.06 14.45 14.23
CA ASP A 291 0.22 13.81 12.95
C ASP A 291 -1.10 13.49 12.22
N GLU A 292 -1.13 13.71 10.90
CA GLU A 292 -2.28 13.36 10.07
C GLU A 292 -2.24 11.86 9.76
N THR A 293 -3.38 11.19 9.82
CA THR A 293 -3.41 9.74 9.62
C THR A 293 -3.10 9.33 8.18
N GLY A 294 -3.31 10.20 7.18
CA GLY A 294 -3.13 9.89 5.76
C GLY A 294 -4.13 8.86 5.21
N THR A 295 -5.25 8.67 5.88
CA THR A 295 -6.34 7.78 5.47
C THR A 295 -6.92 8.18 4.12
N SER A 296 -7.07 9.47 3.84
CA SER A 296 -7.57 10.02 2.58
C SER A 296 -6.77 9.48 1.37
N PHE A 297 -5.45 9.60 1.43
CA PHE A 297 -4.54 9.12 0.40
C PHE A 297 -4.50 7.60 0.32
N ARG A 298 -4.50 6.88 1.45
CA ARG A 298 -4.59 5.41 1.44
C ARG A 298 -5.85 4.93 0.73
N GLN A 299 -6.99 5.57 0.97
CA GLN A 299 -8.24 5.25 0.28
C GLN A 299 -8.13 5.52 -1.22
N ALA A 300 -7.62 6.69 -1.62
CA ALA A 300 -7.42 7.03 -3.04
C ALA A 300 -6.51 6.02 -3.75
N LEU A 301 -5.39 5.62 -3.13
CA LEU A 301 -4.48 4.60 -3.65
C LEU A 301 -5.15 3.23 -3.73
N HIS A 302 -5.98 2.87 -2.76
CA HIS A 302 -6.73 1.62 -2.78
C HIS A 302 -7.72 1.56 -3.95
N PHE A 303 -8.44 2.65 -4.24
CA PHE A 303 -9.29 2.71 -5.45
C PHE A 303 -8.50 2.50 -6.74
N LYS A 304 -7.26 2.99 -6.81
CA LYS A 304 -6.37 2.72 -7.96
C LYS A 304 -6.01 1.24 -8.08
N GLN A 305 -5.74 0.57 -6.96
CA GLN A 305 -5.47 -0.87 -6.93
C GLN A 305 -6.68 -1.69 -7.42
N VAL A 306 -7.91 -1.25 -7.12
CA VAL A 306 -9.14 -1.89 -7.61
C VAL A 306 -9.36 -1.69 -9.12
N GLY A 307 -8.73 -0.67 -9.71
CA GLY A 307 -8.76 -0.42 -11.17
C GLY A 307 -9.32 0.94 -11.57
N PHE A 308 -9.67 1.82 -10.61
CA PHE A 308 -10.02 3.20 -10.94
C PHE A 308 -8.79 4.01 -11.35
N ASN A 309 -8.98 4.97 -12.24
CA ASN A 309 -8.03 6.06 -12.44
C ASN A 309 -8.32 7.16 -11.41
N LEU A 310 -7.29 7.65 -10.72
CA LEU A 310 -7.37 8.94 -10.03
C LEU A 310 -7.29 10.04 -11.10
N PHE A 311 -8.45 10.53 -11.53
CA PHE A 311 -8.58 11.45 -12.65
C PHE A 311 -8.26 12.90 -12.26
N ASP A 312 -8.71 13.32 -11.07
CA ASP A 312 -8.41 14.63 -10.51
C ASP A 312 -8.40 14.55 -8.97
N THR A 313 -7.67 15.46 -8.34
CA THR A 313 -7.67 15.63 -6.87
C THR A 313 -8.10 17.05 -6.58
N MET A 314 -9.37 17.24 -6.25
CA MET A 314 -9.95 18.54 -5.95
C MET A 314 -9.83 18.87 -4.47
N ILE A 315 -9.68 20.15 -4.16
CA ILE A 315 -9.66 20.66 -2.78
C ILE A 315 -10.98 21.37 -2.54
N TYR A 316 -11.80 20.81 -1.65
CA TYR A 316 -13.06 21.40 -1.27
C TYR A 316 -12.86 22.37 -0.11
N LEU A 317 -12.94 23.68 -0.38
CA LEU A 317 -12.82 24.70 0.65
C LEU A 317 -14.01 24.65 1.62
N LYS A 318 -13.72 24.61 2.92
CA LYS A 318 -14.72 24.66 4.00
C LYS A 318 -14.49 25.90 4.86
N THR A 319 -15.57 26.42 5.44
CA THR A 319 -15.47 27.52 6.41
C THR A 319 -14.54 27.13 7.56
N PRO A 320 -13.64 28.01 8.03
CA PRO A 320 -12.80 27.73 9.19
C PRO A 320 -13.68 27.37 10.39
N ARG A 321 -13.48 26.17 10.93
CA ARG A 321 -13.98 25.80 12.26
C ARG A 321 -12.76 25.66 13.16
N GLY A 322 -12.84 26.20 14.39
CA GLY A 322 -11.78 26.05 15.41
C GLY A 322 -11.36 24.58 15.55
N ALA A 323 -10.06 24.35 15.72
CA ALA A 323 -9.30 23.19 15.25
C ALA A 323 -9.77 21.78 15.67
N VAL A 324 -9.33 20.78 14.89
CA VAL A 324 -8.92 19.47 15.42
C VAL A 324 -7.53 19.16 14.84
N GLY A 325 -6.50 19.53 15.58
CA GLY A 325 -5.10 19.37 15.19
C GLY A 325 -4.13 20.12 16.13
N ASN A 326 -2.83 20.00 15.86
CA ASN A 326 -1.77 20.64 16.64
C ASN A 326 -1.67 22.14 16.32
N ASN A 327 -1.67 23.00 17.33
CA ASN A 327 -1.49 24.46 17.19
C ASN A 327 -0.12 24.89 16.62
N LYS A 328 0.77 23.93 16.32
CA LYS A 328 2.04 24.15 15.62
C LYS A 328 1.91 24.12 14.09
N THR A 329 0.70 23.99 13.54
CA THR A 329 0.45 23.89 12.08
C THR A 329 -0.69 24.80 11.64
N TYR A 330 -0.78 25.08 10.32
CA TYR A 330 -1.88 25.85 9.75
C TYR A 330 -3.22 25.14 9.94
N TRP A 331 -4.30 25.91 10.08
CA TRP A 331 -5.64 25.34 10.16
C TRP A 331 -6.09 24.81 8.80
N GLN A 332 -6.50 23.55 8.79
CA GLN A 332 -7.03 22.90 7.60
C GLN A 332 -8.44 23.43 7.28
N THR A 333 -8.53 24.32 6.29
CA THR A 333 -9.78 24.89 5.76
C THR A 333 -10.27 24.17 4.51
N PHE A 334 -9.88 22.91 4.33
CA PHE A 334 -10.32 22.11 3.19
C PHE A 334 -10.59 20.64 3.52
N GLU A 335 -11.13 19.92 2.53
CA GLU A 335 -11.20 18.46 2.45
C GLU A 335 -10.70 18.00 1.07
N TYR A 336 -10.10 16.81 1.02
CA TYR A 336 -9.76 16.19 -0.26
C TYR A 336 -11.01 15.62 -0.90
N MET A 337 -11.19 15.95 -2.18
CA MET A 337 -12.23 15.42 -3.04
C MET A 337 -11.55 14.71 -4.21
N PHE A 338 -11.38 13.39 -4.08
CA PHE A 338 -10.78 12.58 -5.13
C PHE A 338 -11.81 12.26 -6.20
N VAL A 339 -11.50 12.60 -7.44
CA VAL A 339 -12.31 12.27 -8.61
C VAL A 339 -11.73 11.02 -9.24
N LEU A 340 -12.40 9.90 -9.01
CA LEU A 340 -12.02 8.58 -9.47
C LEU A 340 -12.85 8.21 -10.71
N SER A 341 -12.28 7.54 -11.70
CA SER A 341 -13.00 7.18 -12.93
C SER A 341 -12.71 5.75 -13.39
N LYS A 342 -13.73 5.07 -13.94
CA LYS A 342 -13.57 3.74 -14.53
C LYS A 342 -13.16 3.90 -16.00
N GLY A 343 -11.86 3.92 -16.27
CA GLY A 343 -11.34 4.31 -17.59
C GLY A 343 -11.36 5.83 -17.78
N THR A 344 -11.58 6.31 -19.00
CA THR A 344 -11.60 7.74 -19.31
C THR A 344 -13.02 8.30 -19.15
N PRO A 345 -13.23 9.41 -18.40
CA PRO A 345 -14.54 10.03 -18.26
C PRO A 345 -15.22 10.29 -19.62
N LYS A 346 -16.50 9.92 -19.72
CA LYS A 346 -17.25 10.01 -20.99
C LYS A 346 -17.50 11.46 -21.43
N THR A 347 -17.74 12.33 -20.48
CA THR A 347 -18.08 13.74 -20.72
C THR A 347 -17.31 14.62 -19.73
N ILE A 348 -16.76 15.73 -20.20
CA ILE A 348 -16.03 16.71 -19.40
C ILE A 348 -16.60 18.10 -19.67
N ASN A 349 -17.24 18.69 -18.66
CA ASN A 349 -17.86 20.01 -18.73
C ASN A 349 -17.18 20.96 -17.74
N LEU A 350 -16.02 21.47 -18.12
CA LEU A 350 -15.23 22.35 -17.26
C LEU A 350 -15.85 23.75 -17.19
N LEU A 351 -15.97 24.29 -15.97
CA LEU A 351 -16.37 25.67 -15.77
C LEU A 351 -15.30 26.62 -16.30
N LYS A 352 -15.72 27.57 -17.12
CA LYS A 352 -14.88 28.63 -17.69
C LYS A 352 -15.40 30.00 -17.26
N ASP A 353 -15.21 30.32 -16.00
CA ASP A 353 -15.76 31.50 -15.34
C ASP A 353 -14.70 32.42 -14.74
N ARG A 354 -13.43 31.99 -14.76
CA ARG A 354 -12.31 32.82 -14.33
C ARG A 354 -11.93 33.78 -15.45
N GLU A 355 -12.05 35.08 -15.22
CA GLU A 355 -11.56 36.07 -16.18
C GLU A 355 -10.03 35.97 -16.33
N ASN A 356 -9.56 35.89 -17.57
CA ASN A 356 -8.15 35.91 -17.90
C ASN A 356 -7.64 37.36 -17.94
N LYS A 357 -6.36 37.57 -17.67
CA LYS A 357 -5.74 38.91 -17.73
C LYS A 357 -5.78 39.52 -19.13
N ASP A 358 -5.77 38.65 -20.13
CA ASP A 358 -5.72 38.96 -21.55
C ASP A 358 -6.47 37.87 -22.33
N GLU A 359 -6.76 38.15 -23.60
CA GLU A 359 -7.27 37.18 -24.55
C GLU A 359 -6.42 37.21 -25.82
N ARG A 360 -6.23 36.05 -26.44
CA ARG A 360 -5.41 35.96 -27.65
C ARG A 360 -5.88 34.84 -28.56
N ASP A 361 -5.66 35.04 -29.85
CA ASP A 361 -5.68 33.97 -30.83
C ASP A 361 -4.46 33.05 -30.67
N GLY A 362 -4.64 31.78 -31.04
CA GLY A 362 -3.60 30.77 -30.88
C GLY A 362 -2.33 31.09 -31.66
N ASP A 363 -1.17 30.70 -31.12
CA ASP A 363 0.14 30.90 -31.73
C ASP A 363 0.81 29.58 -32.14
N ASN A 364 1.84 29.66 -32.96
CA ASN A 364 2.72 28.52 -33.22
C ASN A 364 3.85 28.53 -32.19
N GLY A 365 4.13 27.37 -31.58
CA GLY A 365 5.22 27.22 -30.63
C GLY A 365 5.93 25.88 -30.76
N THR A 366 6.89 25.67 -29.88
CA THR A 366 7.61 24.40 -29.76
C THR A 366 7.53 23.87 -28.34
N LYS A 367 7.43 22.55 -28.17
CA LYS A 367 7.57 21.84 -26.89
C LYS A 367 8.78 20.93 -26.98
N ARG A 368 9.66 21.01 -26.00
CA ARG A 368 10.78 20.07 -25.87
C ARG A 368 10.26 18.74 -25.33
N LEU A 369 10.60 17.65 -26.00
CA LEU A 369 10.28 16.29 -25.57
C LEU A 369 11.36 15.78 -24.59
N SER A 370 11.07 14.67 -23.92
CA SER A 370 11.98 14.06 -22.94
C SER A 370 13.30 13.60 -23.56
N ASP A 371 13.33 13.34 -24.87
CA ASP A 371 14.52 13.01 -25.65
C ASP A 371 15.31 14.25 -26.12
N GLY A 372 14.87 15.46 -25.73
CA GLY A 372 15.50 16.73 -26.08
C GLY A 372 15.07 17.31 -27.43
N SER A 373 14.31 16.58 -28.25
CA SER A 373 13.81 17.07 -29.55
C SER A 373 12.72 18.14 -29.39
N LEU A 374 12.53 18.97 -30.42
CA LEU A 374 11.50 20.01 -30.43
C LEU A 374 10.31 19.60 -31.29
N LEU A 375 9.15 19.41 -30.66
CA LEU A 375 7.88 19.24 -31.34
C LEU A 375 7.30 20.60 -31.69
N LYS A 376 7.08 20.89 -32.98
CA LYS A 376 6.29 22.05 -33.41
C LYS A 376 4.82 21.79 -33.11
N LEU A 377 4.15 22.74 -32.49
CA LEU A 377 2.73 22.62 -32.15
C LEU A 377 2.02 23.95 -32.31
N LYS A 378 0.76 23.87 -32.74
CA LYS A 378 -0.17 24.98 -32.75
C LYS A 378 -0.83 25.04 -31.38
N ARG A 379 -0.58 26.12 -30.64
CA ARG A 379 -1.22 26.39 -29.35
C ARG A 379 -2.60 26.96 -29.61
N ALA A 380 -3.60 26.48 -28.89
CA ALA A 380 -4.91 27.10 -28.93
C ALA A 380 -4.84 28.50 -28.27
N GLY A 381 -5.65 29.42 -28.78
CA GLY A 381 -5.88 30.71 -28.12
C GLY A 381 -6.64 30.52 -26.81
N TYR A 382 -6.79 31.60 -26.04
CA TYR A 382 -7.64 31.62 -24.86
C TYR A 382 -8.61 32.79 -24.92
N SER A 383 -9.87 32.48 -24.62
CA SER A 383 -10.97 33.44 -24.51
C SER A 383 -10.82 34.32 -23.26
N LYS A 384 -11.56 35.43 -23.23
CA LYS A 384 -11.76 36.25 -22.02
C LYS A 384 -11.98 35.46 -20.73
N TYR A 385 -12.79 34.40 -20.76
CA TYR A 385 -12.99 33.51 -19.62
C TYR A 385 -12.25 32.18 -19.81
N GLY A 386 -11.38 31.86 -18.85
CA GLY A 386 -10.59 30.65 -18.77
C GLY A 386 -11.18 29.62 -17.79
N ARG A 387 -10.63 28.41 -17.84
CA ARG A 387 -11.01 27.31 -16.92
C ARG A 387 -10.80 27.72 -15.47
N ARG A 388 -11.75 27.39 -14.60
CA ARG A 388 -11.61 27.52 -13.14
C ARG A 388 -10.41 26.73 -12.62
N THR A 389 -9.66 27.31 -11.69
CA THR A 389 -8.60 26.60 -10.96
C THR A 389 -9.18 25.74 -9.86
N ASN A 390 -8.40 24.73 -9.48
CA ASN A 390 -8.62 24.00 -8.25
C ASN A 390 -7.98 24.80 -7.12
N VAL A 391 -8.80 25.17 -6.13
CA VAL A 391 -8.59 26.32 -5.21
C VAL A 391 -8.45 27.66 -5.93
#